data_AF-A0A554LTG3-F1
#
_entry.id   AF-A0A554LTG3-F1
#
_cell.length_a   1.000
_cell.length_b   1.000
_cell.length_c   1.000
_cell.angle_alpha   90.00
_cell.angle_beta   90.00
_cell.angle_gamma   90.00
#
_symmetry.space_group_name_H-M   'P 1'
#
loop_
_entity.id
_entity.type
_entity.pdbx_description
1 polymer ?
#
loop_
_entity_poly.entity_id
_entity_poly.type
_entity_poly.pdbx_seq_one_letter_code
_entity_poly.pdbx_strand_id
1 'polypeptide(L)'
;MKFIADLHIHSKYSRSVSQSMVPEELDRWADDKGILVMGTGDFTHPAWFKDLKEKLEPAEQGLFILKPQFKLKNIKGTFADTRFLLSVEISSIYSKGGKTRRVHNIIFAPDFLTAEKINTQLGWIGNLKSDGRPILGLDCEELAKIVFNINPEAVIVPAHCLLSGTLVHTKDNLLKPIQDITKGDFVITHKNRWRKVNEIFKRPYNGKVYHIKPRYLSLGLTTTAEHPFYAIKTHKNCHRSSGICKPSHIDLRDCKRKHFKSYKPQWIMANQLEKGDVLIYPRFKEVFTNYKVVDLKEILNRSGLETELRSGFIIPVGSKITAIKQFIPVDKNFCKLVGYYLSEGYTNGRDLIGFAFSAKETHYVNEVIVLMKEVFGFDKEPKLKINKSGGVEILFYSKILYEAFRNLFYYSKDIQNASTKALPVWALGLSHDLQVEIFRCWWRGDAGYTVSRMLLNQMKMILLRLIIIQNMFLKIEP
;
A
#
# COMPACT_ATOMS: atom_id res chain seq x y z
N MET A 1 16.76 -27.32 -18.93
CA MET A 1 18.05 -26.79 -18.43
C MET A 1 17.76 -25.68 -17.43
N LYS A 2 18.48 -25.59 -16.30
CA LYS A 2 18.36 -24.47 -15.35
C LYS A 2 19.56 -23.54 -15.56
N PHE A 3 19.33 -22.23 -15.66
CA PHE A 3 20.37 -21.22 -15.80
C PHE A 3 19.99 -19.95 -15.04
N ILE A 4 20.98 -19.11 -14.73
CA ILE A 4 20.78 -17.81 -14.09
C ILE A 4 20.80 -16.73 -15.17
N ALA A 5 19.82 -15.82 -15.12
CA ALA A 5 19.73 -14.71 -16.06
C ALA A 5 19.53 -13.36 -15.35
N ASP A 6 20.16 -12.32 -15.89
CA ASP A 6 19.91 -10.93 -15.52
C ASP A 6 19.47 -10.14 -16.75
N LEU A 7 18.15 -10.03 -16.95
CA LEU A 7 17.57 -9.51 -18.18
C LEU A 7 17.33 -7.99 -18.16
N HIS A 8 17.62 -7.32 -17.05
CA HIS A 8 17.35 -5.89 -16.90
C HIS A 8 18.52 -5.15 -16.29
N ILE A 9 19.36 -4.63 -17.19
CA ILE A 9 20.49 -3.77 -16.89
C ILE A 9 20.42 -2.51 -17.76
N HIS A 10 21.31 -1.57 -17.50
CA HIS A 10 21.49 -0.38 -18.32
C HIS A 10 22.92 -0.28 -18.84
N SER A 11 23.08 0.37 -19.99
CA SER A 11 24.36 0.71 -20.61
C SER A 11 25.02 1.90 -19.91
N LYS A 12 26.30 2.15 -20.23
CA LYS A 12 27.04 3.36 -19.82
C LYS A 12 26.40 4.69 -20.27
N TYR A 13 25.41 4.66 -21.16
CA TYR A 13 24.69 5.84 -21.65
C TYR A 13 23.44 6.18 -20.83
N SER A 14 23.04 5.33 -19.89
CA SER A 14 22.02 5.67 -18.90
C SER A 14 22.60 6.50 -17.75
N ARG A 15 21.77 7.38 -17.17
CA ARG A 15 22.18 8.19 -16.01
C ARG A 15 22.60 7.32 -14.84
N SER A 16 23.68 7.72 -14.19
CA SER A 16 24.21 7.09 -12.97
C SER A 16 24.70 5.64 -13.15
N VAL A 17 25.06 5.26 -14.38
CA VAL A 17 25.69 3.97 -14.71
C VAL A 17 27.20 4.15 -14.93
N SER A 18 28.00 3.15 -14.53
CA SER A 18 29.46 3.19 -14.69
C SER A 18 29.87 3.30 -16.17
N GLN A 19 30.90 4.09 -16.46
CA GLN A 19 31.47 4.19 -17.81
C GLN A 19 32.10 2.86 -18.28
N SER A 20 32.42 1.97 -17.35
CA SER A 20 32.91 0.62 -17.62
C SER A 20 31.79 -0.37 -17.97
N MET A 21 30.53 0.04 -18.05
CA MET A 21 29.43 -0.83 -18.51
C MET A 21 29.45 -0.96 -20.03
N VAL A 22 30.45 -1.69 -20.53
CA VAL A 22 30.69 -2.04 -21.94
C VAL A 22 30.55 -3.55 -22.14
N PRO A 23 30.24 -4.06 -23.36
CA PRO A 23 29.95 -5.48 -23.56
C PRO A 23 31.05 -6.42 -23.07
N GLU A 24 32.31 -6.02 -23.19
CA GLU A 24 33.49 -6.76 -22.75
C GLU A 24 33.54 -6.99 -21.24
N GLU A 25 33.23 -5.92 -20.48
CA GLU A 25 33.17 -5.95 -19.03
C GLU A 25 31.92 -6.70 -18.55
N LEU A 26 30.79 -6.52 -19.24
CA LEU A 26 29.55 -7.22 -18.94
C LEU A 26 29.71 -8.73 -19.09
N ASP A 27 30.31 -9.17 -20.20
CA ASP A 27 30.58 -10.59 -20.49
C ASP A 27 31.45 -11.22 -19.39
N ARG A 28 32.55 -10.56 -19.05
CA ARG A 28 33.47 -10.99 -17.99
C ARG A 28 32.79 -11.10 -16.62
N TRP A 29 32.13 -10.02 -16.19
CA TRP A 29 31.52 -9.95 -14.86
C TRP A 29 30.26 -10.82 -14.71
N ALA A 30 29.56 -11.11 -15.81
CA ALA A 30 28.45 -12.04 -15.81
C ALA A 30 28.92 -13.45 -15.42
N ASP A 31 29.99 -13.96 -16.02
CA ASP A 31 30.54 -15.28 -15.67
C ASP A 31 31.04 -15.35 -14.22
N ASP A 32 31.75 -14.32 -13.75
CA ASP A 32 32.23 -14.28 -12.36
C ASP A 32 31.06 -14.28 -11.35
N LYS A 33 29.88 -13.78 -11.75
CA LYS A 33 28.63 -13.82 -10.97
C LYS A 33 27.77 -15.06 -11.22
N GLY A 34 28.18 -15.94 -12.14
CA GLY A 34 27.41 -17.13 -12.55
C GLY A 34 26.18 -16.84 -13.40
N ILE A 35 26.10 -15.67 -14.03
CA ILE A 35 25.01 -15.28 -14.94
C ILE A 35 25.32 -15.83 -16.33
N LEU A 36 24.46 -16.72 -16.83
CA LEU A 36 24.64 -17.37 -18.14
C LEU A 36 23.94 -16.59 -19.27
N VAL A 37 22.87 -15.85 -18.95
CA VAL A 37 22.14 -15.00 -19.91
C VAL A 37 21.98 -13.59 -19.35
N MET A 38 22.34 -12.57 -20.10
CA MET A 38 22.29 -11.17 -19.68
C MET A 38 21.55 -10.31 -20.71
N GLY A 39 20.71 -9.38 -20.28
CA GLY A 39 20.16 -8.37 -21.16
C GLY A 39 21.24 -7.38 -21.60
N THR A 40 21.20 -6.86 -22.83
CA THR A 40 22.17 -5.83 -23.25
C THR A 40 21.93 -4.48 -22.60
N GLY A 41 20.68 -4.21 -22.21
CA GLY A 41 20.21 -2.88 -21.82
C GLY A 41 20.24 -1.89 -22.97
N ASP A 42 19.37 -0.88 -22.90
CA ASP A 42 19.44 0.38 -23.66
C ASP A 42 19.70 0.28 -25.18
N PHE A 43 19.26 -0.78 -25.87
CA PHE A 43 19.55 -0.93 -27.31
C PHE A 43 19.01 0.23 -28.18
N THR A 44 18.14 1.09 -27.64
CA THR A 44 17.65 2.28 -28.35
C THR A 44 18.67 3.40 -28.46
N HIS A 45 19.70 3.42 -27.61
CA HIS A 45 20.71 4.46 -27.65
C HIS A 45 21.64 4.25 -28.86
N PRO A 46 21.72 5.19 -29.84
CA PRO A 46 22.39 4.90 -31.11
C PRO A 46 23.88 4.53 -31.01
N ALA A 47 24.62 5.17 -30.10
CA ALA A 47 26.03 4.85 -29.89
C ALA A 47 26.21 3.47 -29.22
N TRP A 48 25.28 3.09 -28.34
CA TRP A 48 25.30 1.76 -27.71
C TRP A 48 24.92 0.68 -28.70
N PHE A 49 23.88 0.93 -29.49
CA PHE A 49 23.42 0.02 -30.52
C PHE A 49 24.50 -0.28 -31.56
N LYS A 50 25.28 0.74 -31.96
CA LYS A 50 26.44 0.56 -32.83
C LYS A 50 27.49 -0.35 -32.17
N ASP A 51 27.81 -0.10 -30.90
CA ASP A 51 28.77 -0.89 -30.12
C ASP A 51 28.32 -2.37 -30.01
N LEU A 52 27.04 -2.60 -29.74
CA LEU A 52 26.44 -3.93 -29.69
C LEU A 52 26.52 -4.65 -31.05
N LYS A 53 26.17 -3.98 -32.15
CA LYS A 53 26.26 -4.55 -33.52
C LYS A 53 27.70 -4.88 -33.91
N GLU A 54 28.67 -4.08 -33.48
CA GLU A 54 30.09 -4.30 -33.76
C GLU A 54 30.64 -5.51 -33.00
N LYS A 55 30.28 -5.63 -31.72
CA LYS A 55 30.92 -6.56 -30.78
C LYS A 55 30.21 -7.88 -30.58
N LEU A 56 28.90 -7.93 -30.80
CA LEU A 56 28.11 -9.15 -30.63
C LEU A 56 27.94 -9.89 -31.95
N GLU A 57 27.84 -11.21 -31.87
CA GLU A 57 27.46 -12.09 -32.98
C GLU A 57 26.35 -13.06 -32.53
N PRO A 58 25.52 -13.56 -33.45
CA PRO A 58 24.47 -14.53 -33.11
C PRO A 58 25.07 -15.82 -32.50
N ALA A 59 24.40 -16.38 -31.49
CA ALA A 59 24.79 -17.64 -30.86
C ALA A 59 23.66 -18.69 -31.03
N GLU A 60 22.62 -18.59 -30.22
CA GLU A 60 21.39 -19.36 -30.33
C GLU A 60 20.22 -18.45 -30.77
N GLN A 61 19.05 -19.03 -31.08
CA GLN A 61 17.88 -18.23 -31.46
C GLN A 61 17.53 -17.20 -30.37
N GLY A 62 17.53 -15.92 -30.75
CA GLY A 62 17.25 -14.81 -29.84
C GLY A 62 18.43 -14.38 -28.96
N LEU A 63 19.57 -15.07 -29.04
CA LEU A 63 20.73 -14.86 -28.18
C LEU A 63 21.99 -14.52 -28.98
N PHE A 64 22.84 -13.74 -28.33
CA PHE A 64 24.08 -13.24 -28.89
C PHE A 64 25.25 -13.60 -27.99
N ILE A 65 26.45 -13.59 -28.52
CA ILE A 65 27.69 -13.77 -27.75
C ILE A 65 28.68 -12.68 -28.14
N LEU A 66 29.55 -12.33 -27.20
CA LEU A 66 30.66 -11.42 -27.48
C LEU A 66 31.69 -12.11 -28.40
N LYS A 67 32.07 -11.44 -29.49
CA LYS A 67 33.05 -11.99 -30.44
C LYS A 67 34.40 -12.24 -29.76
N PRO A 68 35.14 -13.31 -30.12
CA PRO A 68 36.37 -13.70 -29.44
C PRO A 68 37.41 -12.59 -29.26
N GLN A 69 37.58 -11.71 -30.25
CA GLN A 69 38.57 -10.62 -30.21
C GLN A 69 38.28 -9.53 -29.16
N PHE A 70 37.04 -9.45 -28.66
CA PHE A 70 36.64 -8.48 -27.64
C PHE A 70 36.56 -9.10 -26.23
N LYS A 71 36.73 -10.42 -26.10
CA LYS A 71 36.61 -11.10 -24.81
C LYS A 71 37.76 -10.72 -23.87
N LEU A 72 37.43 -10.51 -22.60
CA LEU A 72 38.40 -10.31 -21.52
C LEU A 72 38.47 -11.54 -20.63
N LYS A 73 39.66 -11.85 -20.10
CA LYS A 73 39.82 -12.91 -19.11
C LYS A 73 39.11 -12.51 -17.81
N ASN A 74 38.33 -13.43 -17.24
CA ASN A 74 37.67 -13.30 -15.95
C ASN A 74 38.65 -13.53 -14.77
N ILE A 75 38.14 -13.47 -13.54
CA ILE A 75 38.96 -13.68 -12.33
C ILE A 75 39.60 -15.09 -12.31
N LYS A 76 38.96 -16.07 -12.96
CA LYS A 76 39.44 -17.46 -13.08
C LYS A 76 40.49 -17.64 -14.21
N GLY A 77 40.80 -16.59 -14.96
CA GLY A 77 41.73 -16.63 -16.09
C GLY A 77 41.16 -17.24 -17.38
N THR A 78 39.85 -17.51 -17.44
CA THR A 78 39.14 -18.05 -18.60
C THR A 78 38.36 -16.96 -19.33
N PHE A 79 37.92 -17.24 -20.56
CA PHE A 79 36.97 -16.39 -21.27
C PHE A 79 35.54 -16.77 -20.89
N ALA A 80 34.68 -15.77 -20.75
CA ALA A 80 33.26 -15.99 -20.47
C ALA A 80 32.52 -16.41 -21.74
N ASP A 81 31.43 -17.14 -21.57
CA ASP A 81 30.51 -17.54 -22.66
C ASP A 81 29.09 -17.03 -22.37
N THR A 82 28.99 -15.82 -21.83
CA THR A 82 27.71 -15.20 -21.48
C THR A 82 26.89 -14.97 -22.74
N ARG A 83 25.62 -15.38 -22.71
CA ARG A 83 24.67 -15.06 -23.78
C ARG A 83 24.00 -13.72 -23.52
N PHE A 84 23.88 -12.90 -24.55
CA PHE A 84 23.22 -11.61 -24.51
C PHE A 84 21.85 -11.68 -25.17
N LEU A 85 20.84 -11.05 -24.55
CA LEU A 85 19.51 -10.82 -25.12
C LEU A 85 19.33 -9.32 -25.31
N LEU A 86 18.90 -8.88 -26.49
CA LEU A 86 18.69 -7.45 -26.73
C LEU A 86 17.54 -6.93 -25.87
N SER A 87 17.83 -6.03 -24.94
CA SER A 87 16.83 -5.42 -24.07
C SER A 87 16.93 -3.89 -23.98
N VAL A 88 15.82 -3.23 -23.69
CA VAL A 88 15.75 -1.79 -23.44
C VAL A 88 14.64 -1.44 -22.46
N GLU A 89 14.82 -0.40 -21.66
CA GLU A 89 13.75 0.24 -20.90
C GLU A 89 13.29 1.53 -21.61
N ILE A 90 11.99 1.76 -21.69
CA ILE A 90 11.38 3.01 -22.16
C ILE A 90 10.54 3.62 -21.05
N SER A 91 10.81 4.89 -20.73
CA SER A 91 9.98 5.67 -19.81
C SER A 91 8.86 6.37 -20.59
N SER A 92 7.66 5.80 -20.55
CA SER A 92 6.45 6.31 -21.20
C SER A 92 5.78 7.37 -20.32
N ILE A 93 5.88 8.65 -20.71
CA ILE A 93 5.28 9.80 -19.99
C ILE A 93 4.32 10.55 -20.91
N TYR A 94 3.02 10.35 -20.75
CA TYR A 94 2.00 10.86 -21.67
C TYR A 94 0.70 11.22 -20.94
N SER A 95 -0.21 11.96 -21.58
CA SER A 95 -1.52 12.30 -21.00
C SER A 95 -2.63 11.45 -21.63
N LYS A 96 -3.39 10.69 -20.83
CA LYS A 96 -4.55 9.89 -21.29
C LYS A 96 -5.68 9.96 -20.28
N GLY A 97 -6.88 10.37 -20.73
CA GLY A 97 -8.06 10.57 -19.89
C GLY A 97 -7.89 11.71 -18.86
N GLY A 98 -7.38 12.86 -19.31
CA GLY A 98 -7.17 14.05 -18.47
C GLY A 98 -6.10 13.91 -17.38
N LYS A 99 -5.19 12.93 -17.48
CA LYS A 99 -4.15 12.68 -16.48
C LYS A 99 -2.84 12.28 -17.14
N THR A 100 -1.73 12.83 -16.64
CA THR A 100 -0.39 12.36 -16.96
C THR A 100 -0.14 10.97 -16.36
N ARG A 101 0.40 10.09 -17.17
CA ARG A 101 0.86 8.73 -16.88
C ARG A 101 2.38 8.72 -16.94
N ARG A 102 3.01 7.87 -16.13
CA ARG A 102 4.45 7.63 -16.10
C ARG A 102 4.64 6.14 -15.86
N VAL A 103 5.09 5.41 -16.86
CA VAL A 103 5.18 3.95 -16.85
C VAL A 103 6.49 3.54 -17.48
N HIS A 104 7.19 2.57 -16.90
CA HIS A 104 8.42 2.03 -17.46
C HIS A 104 8.12 0.68 -18.10
N ASN A 105 8.49 0.53 -19.37
CA ASN A 105 8.28 -0.69 -20.14
C ASN A 105 9.64 -1.25 -20.54
N ILE A 106 9.89 -2.52 -20.24
CA ILE A 106 11.05 -3.25 -20.73
C ILE A 106 10.65 -3.95 -22.02
N ILE A 107 11.49 -3.86 -23.05
CA ILE A 107 11.28 -4.54 -24.32
C ILE A 107 12.46 -5.47 -24.57
N PHE A 108 12.16 -6.69 -24.98
CA PHE A 108 13.12 -7.67 -25.48
C PHE A 108 12.93 -7.85 -26.98
N ALA A 109 14.01 -7.74 -27.74
CA ALA A 109 14.02 -7.95 -29.18
C ALA A 109 14.75 -9.26 -29.50
N PRO A 110 14.19 -10.12 -30.36
CA PRO A 110 14.83 -11.39 -30.73
C PRO A 110 16.07 -11.19 -31.62
N ASP A 111 16.15 -10.07 -32.35
CA ASP A 111 17.24 -9.83 -33.28
C ASP A 111 17.52 -8.33 -33.50
N PHE A 112 18.69 -8.02 -34.07
CA PHE A 112 19.12 -6.64 -34.34
C PHE A 112 18.26 -5.93 -35.39
N LEU A 113 17.63 -6.64 -36.33
CA LEU A 113 16.74 -6.04 -37.33
C LEU A 113 15.45 -5.56 -36.66
N THR A 114 14.89 -6.37 -35.76
CA THR A 114 13.74 -6.03 -34.91
C THR A 114 14.08 -4.83 -34.02
N ALA A 115 15.21 -4.86 -33.31
CA ALA A 115 15.66 -3.75 -32.48
C ALA A 115 15.87 -2.44 -33.29
N GLU A 116 16.42 -2.54 -34.50
CA GLU A 116 16.63 -1.38 -35.39
C GLU A 116 15.31 -0.77 -35.90
N LYS A 117 14.34 -1.62 -36.26
CA LYS A 117 13.00 -1.16 -36.63
C LYS A 117 12.30 -0.48 -35.44
N ILE A 118 12.45 -1.03 -34.23
CA ILE A 118 11.94 -0.42 -32.99
C ILE A 118 12.60 0.95 -32.79
N ASN A 119 13.92 1.04 -32.89
CA ASN A 119 14.65 2.31 -32.76
C ASN A 119 14.21 3.35 -33.79
N THR A 120 13.94 2.92 -35.02
CA THR A 120 13.49 3.80 -36.10
C THR A 120 12.11 4.40 -35.78
N GLN A 121 11.13 3.55 -35.43
CA GLN A 121 9.77 4.00 -35.09
C GLN A 121 9.77 4.90 -33.85
N LEU A 122 10.49 4.52 -32.80
CA LEU A 122 10.56 5.33 -31.58
C LEU A 122 11.34 6.63 -31.78
N GLY A 123 12.33 6.65 -32.67
CA GLY A 123 13.09 7.83 -33.04
C GLY A 123 12.25 8.90 -33.75
N TRP A 124 11.14 8.52 -34.39
CA TRP A 124 10.16 9.46 -34.94
C TRP A 124 9.29 10.12 -33.87
N ILE A 125 9.18 9.48 -32.69
CA ILE A 125 8.31 9.93 -31.60
C ILE A 125 9.08 10.83 -30.61
N GLY A 126 10.36 10.55 -30.38
CA GLY A 126 11.16 11.35 -29.45
C GLY A 126 12.66 11.05 -29.48
N ASN A 127 13.38 11.66 -28.54
CA ASN A 127 14.83 11.61 -28.51
C ASN A 127 15.34 10.33 -27.84
N LEU A 128 16.06 9.50 -28.62
CA LEU A 128 16.70 8.28 -28.13
C LEU A 128 18.18 8.46 -27.72
N LYS A 129 18.77 9.64 -27.97
CA LYS A 129 20.21 9.92 -27.80
C LYS A 129 20.59 10.47 -26.43
N SER A 130 19.64 11.03 -25.68
CA SER A 130 19.95 11.79 -24.45
C SER A 130 20.19 10.92 -23.22
N ASP A 131 19.69 9.68 -23.24
CA ASP A 131 19.71 8.77 -22.10
C ASP A 131 19.55 7.34 -22.65
N GLY A 132 20.24 6.37 -22.05
CA GLY A 132 20.09 4.96 -22.39
C GLY A 132 18.64 4.46 -22.21
N ARG A 133 17.91 5.05 -21.26
CA ARG A 133 16.45 4.93 -21.15
C ARG A 133 15.76 6.15 -21.74
N PRO A 134 15.26 6.09 -22.98
CA PRO A 134 14.52 7.21 -23.57
C PRO A 134 13.23 7.50 -22.79
N ILE A 135 12.95 8.80 -22.63
CA ILE A 135 11.68 9.30 -22.08
C ILE A 135 10.82 9.74 -23.24
N LEU A 136 9.73 9.02 -23.50
CA LEU A 136 8.88 9.23 -24.67
C LEU A 136 7.46 9.65 -24.25
N GLY A 137 6.91 10.59 -25.01
CA GLY A 137 5.52 11.06 -24.93
C GLY A 137 4.48 10.05 -25.40
N LEU A 138 4.71 8.75 -25.19
CA LEU A 138 4.03 7.66 -25.88
C LEU A 138 3.12 6.87 -24.93
N ASP A 139 1.89 6.60 -25.35
CA ASP A 139 0.97 5.71 -24.62
C ASP A 139 1.46 4.26 -24.65
N CYS A 140 1.32 3.53 -23.53
CA CYS A 140 1.85 2.16 -23.43
C CYS A 140 1.18 1.19 -24.41
N GLU A 141 -0.10 1.42 -24.74
CA GLU A 141 -0.84 0.62 -25.71
C GLU A 141 -0.27 0.82 -27.12
N GLU A 142 -0.01 2.06 -27.50
CA GLU A 142 0.63 2.40 -28.78
C GLU A 142 2.07 1.90 -28.84
N LEU A 143 2.82 1.98 -27.75
CA LEU A 143 4.14 1.36 -27.66
C LEU A 143 4.08 -0.15 -27.89
N ALA A 144 3.14 -0.85 -27.25
CA ALA A 144 2.95 -2.29 -27.45
C ALA A 144 2.55 -2.60 -28.91
N LYS A 145 1.64 -1.83 -29.51
CA LYS A 145 1.27 -1.97 -30.93
C LYS A 145 2.47 -1.82 -31.84
N ILE A 146 3.30 -0.78 -31.65
CA ILE A 146 4.53 -0.57 -32.44
C ILE A 146 5.43 -1.81 -32.33
N VAL A 147 5.71 -2.27 -31.11
CA VAL A 147 6.61 -3.39 -30.87
C VAL A 147 6.08 -4.68 -31.51
N PHE A 148 4.83 -5.05 -31.26
CA PHE A 148 4.24 -6.28 -31.78
C PHE A 148 3.98 -6.26 -33.29
N ASN A 149 3.68 -5.09 -33.87
CA ASN A 149 3.56 -4.95 -35.32
C ASN A 149 4.91 -5.11 -36.04
N ILE A 150 6.01 -4.73 -35.38
CA ILE A 150 7.36 -4.93 -35.92
C ILE A 150 7.73 -6.41 -35.86
N ASN A 151 7.53 -7.04 -34.71
CA ASN A 151 7.78 -8.47 -34.53
C ASN A 151 6.89 -9.02 -33.39
N PRO A 152 6.00 -10.00 -33.67
CA PRO A 152 5.14 -10.59 -32.64
C PRO A 152 5.91 -11.42 -31.59
N GLU A 153 7.15 -11.82 -31.86
CA GLU A 153 8.01 -12.53 -30.91
C GLU A 153 8.74 -11.59 -29.93
N ALA A 154 8.70 -10.28 -30.16
CA ALA A 154 9.22 -9.30 -29.19
C ALA A 154 8.38 -9.32 -27.92
N VAL A 155 9.01 -9.15 -26.76
CA VAL A 155 8.32 -9.20 -25.46
C VAL A 155 8.35 -7.82 -24.82
N ILE A 156 7.19 -7.34 -24.39
CA ILE A 156 7.06 -6.11 -23.58
C ILE A 156 6.61 -6.45 -22.16
N VAL A 157 7.35 -5.98 -21.16
CA VAL A 157 7.06 -6.20 -19.74
C VAL A 157 6.84 -4.85 -19.05
N PRO A 158 5.64 -4.59 -18.47
CA PRO A 158 5.46 -3.46 -17.58
C PRO A 158 6.21 -3.74 -16.27
N ALA A 159 7.17 -2.89 -15.91
CA ALA A 159 7.85 -3.01 -14.62
C ALA A 159 6.87 -2.73 -13.48
N HIS A 160 6.99 -3.41 -12.31
CA HIS A 160 6.57 -3.04 -10.91
C HIS A 160 6.03 -4.25 -10.06
N CYS A 161 6.10 -4.38 -8.71
CA CYS A 161 6.89 -3.69 -7.67
C CYS A 161 6.75 -4.20 -6.19
N LEU A 162 5.68 -4.89 -5.78
CA LEU A 162 5.38 -5.19 -4.36
C LEU A 162 5.49 -6.69 -4.03
N LEU A 163 5.87 -7.03 -2.79
CA LEU A 163 5.92 -8.41 -2.30
C LEU A 163 4.53 -8.96 -1.98
N SER A 164 4.38 -10.28 -2.08
CA SER A 164 3.20 -10.99 -1.55
C SER A 164 2.98 -10.67 -0.07
N GLY A 165 1.72 -10.62 0.35
CA GLY A 165 1.29 -10.27 1.70
C GLY A 165 1.20 -8.76 1.97
N THR A 166 1.67 -7.91 1.05
CA THR A 166 1.56 -6.45 1.20
C THR A 166 0.09 -6.03 1.23
N LEU A 167 -0.35 -5.40 2.31
CA LEU A 167 -1.75 -4.99 2.46
C LEU A 167 -2.05 -3.73 1.66
N VAL A 168 -3.12 -3.78 0.88
CA VAL A 168 -3.62 -2.67 0.06
C VAL A 168 -4.98 -2.24 0.57
N HIS A 169 -5.19 -0.92 0.59
CA HIS A 169 -6.47 -0.34 0.96
C HIS A 169 -7.51 -0.56 -0.14
N THR A 170 -8.53 -1.36 0.16
CA THR A 170 -9.66 -1.65 -0.75
C THR A 170 -10.95 -1.02 -0.25
N LYS A 171 -11.89 -0.75 -1.15
CA LYS A 171 -13.17 -0.11 -0.78
C LYS A 171 -14.04 -0.99 0.09
N ASP A 172 -14.09 -2.30 -0.20
CA ASP A 172 -15.04 -3.22 0.43
C ASP A 172 -14.49 -3.86 1.71
N ASN A 173 -13.21 -4.28 1.68
CA ASN A 173 -12.58 -5.00 2.80
C ASN A 173 -11.56 -4.15 3.57
N LEU A 174 -11.32 -2.88 3.19
CA LEU A 174 -10.35 -1.93 3.75
C LEU A 174 -8.88 -2.33 3.72
N LEU A 175 -8.54 -3.60 3.92
CA LEU A 175 -7.23 -4.19 3.75
C LEU A 175 -7.39 -5.51 3.05
N LYS A 176 -6.72 -5.65 1.91
CA LYS A 176 -6.63 -6.92 1.19
C LYS A 176 -5.16 -7.14 0.82
N PRO A 177 -4.59 -8.34 1.06
CA PRO A 177 -3.24 -8.65 0.59
C PRO A 177 -3.15 -8.47 -0.93
N ILE A 178 -2.04 -7.93 -1.43
CA ILE A 178 -1.85 -7.61 -2.86
C ILE A 178 -2.02 -8.85 -3.75
N GLN A 179 -1.66 -10.03 -3.26
CA GLN A 179 -1.79 -11.29 -4.01
C GLN A 179 -3.24 -11.73 -4.22
N ASP A 180 -4.15 -11.25 -3.36
CA ASP A 180 -5.58 -11.57 -3.39
C ASP A 180 -6.39 -10.52 -4.16
N ILE A 181 -5.79 -9.37 -4.49
CA ILE A 181 -6.45 -8.31 -5.26
C ILE A 181 -6.90 -8.86 -6.61
N THR A 182 -8.17 -8.62 -6.94
CA THR A 182 -8.85 -9.11 -8.14
C THR A 182 -9.19 -7.96 -9.10
N LYS A 183 -9.33 -8.25 -10.41
CA LYS A 183 -9.83 -7.27 -11.37
C LYS A 183 -11.23 -6.86 -10.92
N GLY A 184 -11.48 -5.55 -10.90
CA GLY A 184 -12.74 -5.00 -10.41
C GLY A 184 -12.69 -4.47 -8.98
N ASP A 185 -11.73 -4.90 -8.16
CA ASP A 185 -11.55 -4.34 -6.81
C ASP A 185 -11.30 -2.83 -6.91
N PHE A 186 -11.79 -2.06 -5.94
CA PHE A 186 -11.49 -0.64 -5.85
C PHE A 186 -10.39 -0.39 -4.83
N VAL A 187 -9.26 0.18 -5.25
CA VAL A 187 -8.13 0.55 -4.38
C VAL A 187 -8.00 2.05 -4.23
N ILE A 188 -7.47 2.49 -3.09
CA ILE A 188 -7.23 3.92 -2.85
C ILE A 188 -5.94 4.39 -3.56
N THR A 189 -5.98 5.57 -4.17
CA THR A 189 -4.80 6.16 -4.82
C THR A 189 -4.13 7.23 -3.96
N HIS A 190 -2.91 7.65 -4.32
CA HIS A 190 -2.18 8.76 -3.68
C HIS A 190 -2.96 10.10 -3.65
N LYS A 191 -3.97 10.28 -4.51
CA LYS A 191 -4.87 11.46 -4.50
C LYS A 191 -6.10 11.27 -3.62
N ASN A 192 -6.13 10.25 -2.78
CA ASN A 192 -7.25 9.86 -1.95
C ASN A 192 -8.58 9.71 -2.69
N ARG A 193 -8.58 8.84 -3.70
CA ARG A 193 -9.78 8.47 -4.46
C ARG A 193 -9.75 7.00 -4.78
N TRP A 194 -10.91 6.36 -4.72
CA TRP A 194 -11.11 4.97 -5.14
C TRP A 194 -10.95 4.82 -6.64
N ARG A 195 -10.24 3.77 -7.06
CA ARG A 195 -10.07 3.41 -8.48
C ARG A 195 -10.18 1.91 -8.65
N LYS A 196 -10.95 1.51 -9.66
CA LYS A 196 -11.08 0.12 -10.10
C LYS A 196 -9.73 -0.40 -10.57
N VAL A 197 -9.37 -1.60 -10.12
CA VAL A 197 -8.24 -2.39 -10.60
C VAL A 197 -8.66 -2.97 -11.94
N ASN A 198 -7.98 -2.56 -13.02
CA ASN A 198 -8.25 -3.07 -14.36
C ASN A 198 -7.49 -4.37 -14.63
N GLU A 199 -6.25 -4.45 -14.14
CA GLU A 199 -5.31 -5.53 -14.45
C GLU A 199 -4.48 -5.89 -13.22
N ILE A 200 -4.01 -7.15 -13.18
CA ILE A 200 -3.15 -7.67 -12.11
C ILE A 200 -1.89 -8.23 -12.75
N PHE A 201 -0.75 -7.88 -12.18
CA PHE A 201 0.56 -8.34 -12.63
C PHE A 201 1.20 -9.19 -11.53
N LYS A 202 1.71 -10.36 -11.91
CA LYS A 202 2.45 -11.28 -11.03
C LYS A 202 3.76 -11.64 -11.71
N ARG A 203 4.86 -11.68 -10.96
CA ARG A 203 6.17 -12.11 -11.46
C ARG A 203 6.99 -12.77 -10.37
N PRO A 204 7.86 -13.74 -10.69
CA PRO A 204 8.95 -14.13 -9.79
C PRO A 204 9.95 -12.98 -9.66
N TYR A 205 10.53 -12.81 -8.47
CA TYR A 205 11.56 -11.81 -8.20
C TYR A 205 12.72 -12.45 -7.45
N ASN A 206 13.94 -12.26 -7.95
CA ASN A 206 15.18 -12.59 -7.26
C ASN A 206 16.06 -11.35 -7.25
N GLY A 207 16.37 -10.82 -6.08
CA GLY A 207 17.11 -9.58 -5.93
C GLY A 207 16.95 -8.96 -4.55
N LYS A 208 17.64 -7.84 -4.30
CA LYS A 208 17.55 -7.13 -3.03
C LYS A 208 16.16 -6.57 -2.84
N VAL A 209 15.61 -6.77 -1.64
CA VAL A 209 14.37 -6.12 -1.19
C VAL A 209 14.73 -5.03 -0.18
N TYR A 210 14.03 -3.91 -0.27
CA TYR A 210 14.23 -2.75 0.58
C TYR A 210 13.06 -2.64 1.54
N HIS A 211 13.36 -2.67 2.84
CA HIS A 211 12.37 -2.38 3.87
C HIS A 211 12.45 -0.90 4.25
N ILE A 212 11.54 -0.10 3.71
CA ILE A 212 11.50 1.34 3.94
C ILE A 212 10.69 1.60 5.21
N LYS A 213 11.36 2.06 6.27
CA LYS A 213 10.76 2.33 7.58
C LYS A 213 10.70 3.84 7.89
N PRO A 214 9.53 4.49 7.71
CA PRO A 214 9.32 5.86 8.18
C PRO A 214 9.44 5.95 9.71
N ARG A 215 9.94 7.08 10.23
CA ARG A 215 10.12 7.31 11.68
C ARG A 215 8.83 7.12 12.50
N TYR A 216 7.69 7.59 11.98
CA TYR A 216 6.40 7.54 12.67
C TYR A 216 5.49 6.39 12.19
N LEU A 217 5.70 5.87 10.98
CA LEU A 217 4.91 4.74 10.47
C LEU A 217 5.77 3.49 10.42
N SER A 218 6.19 3.04 11.60
CA SER A 218 7.31 2.12 11.77
C SER A 218 7.05 0.68 11.23
N LEU A 219 5.81 0.35 10.88
CA LEU A 219 5.46 -0.86 10.12
C LEU A 219 6.21 -0.93 8.77
N GLY A 220 6.52 0.23 8.18
CA GLY A 220 7.25 0.32 6.93
C GLY A 220 6.52 -0.30 5.72
N LEU A 221 7.25 -0.39 4.62
CA LEU A 221 6.86 -1.08 3.40
C LEU A 221 8.07 -1.81 2.84
N THR A 222 7.94 -3.12 2.61
CA THR A 222 8.97 -3.93 1.95
C THR A 222 8.68 -4.01 0.46
N THR A 223 9.69 -3.75 -0.36
CA THR A 223 9.50 -3.61 -1.80
C THR A 223 10.76 -3.94 -2.59
N THR A 224 10.61 -4.12 -3.91
CA THR A 224 11.74 -4.25 -4.84
C THR A 224 12.50 -2.92 -4.99
N ALA A 225 13.74 -2.98 -5.46
CA ALA A 225 14.66 -1.85 -5.54
C ALA A 225 14.11 -0.66 -6.35
N GLU A 226 13.41 -0.96 -7.43
CA GLU A 226 12.88 0.00 -8.41
C GLU A 226 11.56 0.67 -7.97
N HIS A 227 10.99 0.28 -6.83
CA HIS A 227 9.68 0.79 -6.42
C HIS A 227 9.71 2.29 -6.16
N PRO A 228 8.88 3.07 -6.89
CA PRO A 228 8.90 4.52 -6.75
C PRO A 228 8.12 4.95 -5.51
N PHE A 229 8.78 5.67 -4.62
CA PHE A 229 8.17 6.39 -3.51
C PHE A 229 8.02 7.86 -3.85
N TYR A 230 6.87 8.43 -3.52
CA TYR A 230 6.69 9.87 -3.60
C TYR A 230 7.31 10.51 -2.36
N ALA A 231 8.42 11.23 -2.55
CA ALA A 231 9.29 11.65 -1.46
C ALA A 231 9.97 12.99 -1.76
N ILE A 232 10.61 13.54 -0.73
CA ILE A 232 11.38 14.77 -0.79
C ILE A 232 12.82 14.42 -0.41
N LYS A 233 13.76 14.69 -1.31
CA LYS A 233 15.19 14.73 -0.98
C LYS A 233 15.44 15.92 -0.07
N THR A 234 15.95 15.64 1.12
CA THR A 234 16.20 16.68 2.13
C THR A 234 17.69 16.96 2.29
N HIS A 235 18.00 18.19 2.63
CA HIS A 235 19.31 18.59 3.14
C HIS A 235 19.52 17.94 4.52
N LYS A 236 20.46 16.99 4.58
CA LYS A 236 20.84 16.26 5.79
C LYS A 236 21.74 17.10 6.68
N ASN A 237 21.95 16.65 7.92
CA ASN A 237 22.88 17.23 8.89
C ASN A 237 22.73 18.74 9.05
N CYS A 238 21.49 19.22 9.18
CA CYS A 238 21.26 20.65 9.39
C CYS A 238 21.79 21.07 10.77
N HIS A 239 22.74 22.01 10.81
CA HIS A 239 23.34 22.49 12.07
C HIS A 239 22.32 23.10 13.05
N ARG A 240 21.20 23.62 12.55
CA ARG A 240 20.16 24.25 13.38
C ARG A 240 19.01 23.30 13.76
N SER A 241 18.81 22.24 13.00
CA SER A 241 17.76 21.25 13.25
C SER A 241 18.40 19.87 13.25
N SER A 242 18.47 19.23 14.43
CA SER A 242 19.07 17.91 14.60
C SER A 242 18.49 16.90 13.60
N GLY A 243 19.23 16.65 12.51
CA GLY A 243 18.79 15.85 11.37
C GLY A 243 18.59 16.69 10.09
N ILE A 244 17.34 17.00 9.75
CA ILE A 244 16.98 17.58 8.45
C ILE A 244 16.51 19.02 8.58
N CYS A 245 16.80 19.87 7.59
CA CYS A 245 16.35 21.25 7.56
C CYS A 245 14.81 21.31 7.43
N LYS A 246 14.13 22.00 8.35
CA LYS A 246 12.66 22.08 8.42
C LYS A 246 12.20 23.53 8.61
N PRO A 247 10.95 23.86 8.23
CA PRO A 247 10.34 25.13 8.57
C PRO A 247 9.89 25.13 10.05
N SER A 248 10.83 25.19 11.00
CA SER A 248 10.49 25.34 12.42
C SER A 248 10.33 26.83 12.80
N HIS A 249 9.58 27.12 13.87
CA HIS A 249 9.34 28.48 14.36
C HIS A 249 10.65 29.23 14.73
N ILE A 250 11.70 28.49 15.13
CA ILE A 250 13.05 28.99 15.45
C ILE A 250 13.89 29.19 14.16
N ASP A 251 13.67 28.39 13.12
CA ASP A 251 14.43 28.47 11.85
C ASP A 251 13.96 29.60 10.92
N LEU A 252 12.75 30.13 11.11
CA LEU A 252 12.14 31.13 10.23
C LEU A 252 12.70 32.55 10.42
N ARG A 253 13.12 32.93 11.64
CA ARG A 253 13.64 34.27 11.94
C ARG A 253 15.10 34.48 11.52
N ASP A 254 16.01 33.54 11.83
CA ASP A 254 17.45 33.85 11.81
C ASP A 254 18.32 33.02 10.84
N CYS A 255 17.78 32.00 10.18
CA CYS A 255 18.58 31.18 9.25
C CYS A 255 18.51 31.76 7.83
N LYS A 256 19.64 32.22 7.26
CA LYS A 256 19.67 32.71 5.85
C LYS A 256 19.57 31.59 4.81
N ARG A 257 20.05 30.37 5.12
CA ARG A 257 20.18 29.27 4.15
C ARG A 257 18.84 28.64 3.74
N LYS A 258 17.93 28.44 4.71
CA LYS A 258 16.55 27.92 4.53
C LYS A 258 16.43 26.81 3.45
N HIS A 259 17.29 25.78 3.49
CA HIS A 259 17.35 24.73 2.45
C HIS A 259 15.98 24.05 2.21
N PHE A 260 15.11 24.00 3.22
CA PHE A 260 13.76 23.48 3.07
C PHE A 260 12.92 24.22 2.00
N LYS A 261 13.25 25.46 1.63
CA LYS A 261 12.55 26.20 0.59
C LYS A 261 12.72 25.60 -0.81
N SER A 262 13.81 24.86 -1.06
CA SER A 262 14.04 24.20 -2.36
C SER A 262 13.43 22.81 -2.44
N TYR A 263 12.89 22.29 -1.34
CA TYR A 263 12.34 20.94 -1.27
C TYR A 263 11.15 20.79 -2.21
N LYS A 264 11.24 19.81 -3.12
CA LYS A 264 10.18 19.48 -4.05
C LYS A 264 9.85 17.99 -3.96
N PRO A 265 8.55 17.65 -3.82
CA PRO A 265 8.07 16.28 -4.00
C PRO A 265 8.46 15.71 -5.36
N GLN A 266 9.02 14.50 -5.37
CA GLN A 266 9.41 13.77 -6.56
C GLN A 266 9.29 12.26 -6.35
N TRP A 267 9.29 11.50 -7.44
CA TRP A 267 9.34 10.04 -7.37
C TRP A 267 10.80 9.60 -7.25
N ILE A 268 11.10 8.81 -6.22
CA ILE A 268 12.43 8.31 -5.91
C ILE A 268 12.33 6.80 -5.75
N MET A 269 13.22 6.04 -6.40
CA MET A 269 13.24 4.58 -6.27
C MET A 269 13.63 4.16 -4.85
N ALA A 270 13.17 2.98 -4.41
CA ALA A 270 13.42 2.47 -3.06
C ALA A 270 14.92 2.40 -2.74
N ASN A 271 15.74 1.97 -3.70
CA ASN A 271 17.19 1.89 -3.58
C ASN A 271 17.90 3.26 -3.53
N GLN A 272 17.23 4.33 -3.95
CA GLN A 272 17.76 5.69 -3.95
C GLN A 272 17.31 6.49 -2.73
N LEU A 273 16.45 5.94 -1.87
CA LEU A 273 16.04 6.61 -0.64
C LEU A 273 17.17 6.59 0.39
N GLU A 274 17.35 7.71 1.07
CA GLU A 274 18.35 7.87 2.12
C GLU A 274 17.69 8.17 3.47
N LYS A 275 18.38 7.85 4.57
CA LYS A 275 17.94 8.24 5.90
C LYS A 275 17.77 9.76 5.97
N GLY A 276 16.61 10.19 6.48
CA GLY A 276 16.21 11.60 6.54
C GLY A 276 15.42 12.09 5.32
N ASP A 277 15.29 11.30 4.24
CA ASP A 277 14.32 11.64 3.19
C ASP A 277 12.91 11.64 3.77
N VAL A 278 12.05 12.52 3.26
CA VAL A 278 10.69 12.67 3.76
C VAL A 278 9.73 12.04 2.77
N LEU A 279 9.08 10.96 3.18
CA LEU A 279 8.05 10.30 2.39
C LEU A 279 6.74 11.07 2.48
N ILE A 280 6.03 11.14 1.35
CA ILE A 280 4.72 11.78 1.27
C ILE A 280 3.66 10.71 1.42
N TYR A 281 2.83 10.85 2.45
CA TYR A 281 1.77 9.92 2.75
C TYR A 281 0.40 10.54 2.44
N PRO A 282 -0.49 9.85 1.71
CA PRO A 282 -1.82 10.37 1.42
C PRO A 282 -2.67 10.41 2.70
N ARG A 283 -3.36 11.53 2.92
CA ARG A 283 -4.37 11.64 3.97
C ARG A 283 -5.73 11.29 3.42
N PHE A 284 -6.49 10.49 4.17
CA PHE A 284 -7.87 10.22 3.86
C PHE A 284 -8.70 11.52 4.02
N LYS A 285 -9.43 11.92 2.99
CA LYS A 285 -10.18 13.19 2.93
C LYS A 285 -11.67 13.00 2.67
N GLU A 286 -12.13 11.80 2.34
CA GLU A 286 -13.55 11.59 2.06
C GLU A 286 -14.35 11.78 3.35
N VAL A 287 -15.30 12.72 3.33
CA VAL A 287 -16.29 12.87 4.40
C VAL A 287 -17.58 12.25 3.89
N PHE A 288 -18.06 11.21 4.56
CA PHE A 288 -19.33 10.58 4.20
C PHE A 288 -20.46 11.33 4.91
N THR A 289 -21.00 12.37 4.26
CA THR A 289 -22.05 13.23 4.82
C THR A 289 -23.42 12.55 4.94
N ASN A 290 -23.58 11.39 4.31
CA ASN A 290 -24.87 10.72 4.18
C ASN A 290 -25.16 9.71 5.30
N TYR A 291 -24.17 9.39 6.14
CA TYR A 291 -24.33 8.46 7.26
C TYR A 291 -24.68 9.22 8.54
N LYS A 292 -25.95 9.62 8.64
CA LYS A 292 -26.52 10.25 9.85
C LYS A 292 -27.22 9.25 10.76
N VAL A 293 -27.60 8.09 10.23
CA VAL A 293 -28.38 7.06 10.91
C VAL A 293 -27.88 5.69 10.48
N VAL A 294 -27.81 4.75 11.44
CA VAL A 294 -27.66 3.31 11.18
C VAL A 294 -29.04 2.67 11.25
N ASP A 295 -29.49 2.04 10.17
CA ASP A 295 -30.70 1.20 10.17
C ASP A 295 -30.34 -0.22 10.62
N LEU A 296 -30.71 -0.57 11.86
CA LEU A 296 -30.45 -1.90 12.39
C LEU A 296 -31.20 -2.98 11.61
N LYS A 297 -32.39 -2.69 11.07
CA LYS A 297 -33.16 -3.68 10.30
C LYS A 297 -32.43 -4.07 9.03
N GLU A 298 -31.81 -3.12 8.34
CA GLU A 298 -30.97 -3.40 7.15
C GLU A 298 -29.81 -4.35 7.50
N ILE A 299 -29.18 -4.15 8.65
CA ILE A 299 -28.06 -4.99 9.12
C ILE A 299 -28.55 -6.40 9.46
N LEU A 300 -29.67 -6.52 10.17
CA LEU A 300 -30.23 -7.81 10.61
C LEU A 300 -30.81 -8.64 9.46
N ASN A 301 -31.39 -8.00 8.44
CA ASN A 301 -31.85 -8.70 7.24
C ASN A 301 -30.70 -9.44 6.55
N ARG A 302 -29.47 -8.93 6.64
CA ARG A 302 -28.26 -9.60 6.11
C ARG A 302 -27.77 -10.76 6.98
N SER A 303 -28.18 -10.85 8.24
CA SER A 303 -27.87 -11.98 9.13
C SER A 303 -28.96 -13.07 9.13
N GLY A 304 -30.10 -12.82 8.48
CA GLY A 304 -31.23 -13.76 8.44
C GLY A 304 -32.09 -13.75 9.70
N LEU A 305 -31.95 -12.74 10.57
CA LEU A 305 -32.80 -12.61 11.76
C LEU A 305 -34.12 -11.91 11.40
N GLU A 306 -35.23 -12.63 11.53
CA GLU A 306 -36.56 -12.05 11.36
C GLU A 306 -36.95 -11.15 12.54
N THR A 307 -37.45 -9.95 12.22
CA THR A 307 -37.84 -8.94 13.20
C THR A 307 -39.17 -8.29 12.85
N GLU A 308 -39.95 -7.95 13.88
CA GLU A 308 -41.17 -7.15 13.81
C GLU A 308 -40.87 -5.70 14.21
N LEU A 309 -41.54 -4.74 13.56
CA LEU A 309 -41.45 -3.32 13.90
C LEU A 309 -42.67 -2.92 14.72
N ARG A 310 -42.45 -2.31 15.90
CA ARG A 310 -43.49 -1.74 16.76
C ARG A 310 -43.07 -0.35 17.22
N SER A 311 -43.80 0.68 16.79
CA SER A 311 -43.57 2.08 17.21
C SER A 311 -42.12 2.57 17.09
N GLY A 312 -41.40 2.18 16.02
CA GLY A 312 -40.00 2.55 15.79
C GLY A 312 -38.96 1.66 16.48
N PHE A 313 -39.40 0.62 17.21
CA PHE A 313 -38.55 -0.39 17.82
C PHE A 313 -38.68 -1.73 17.09
N ILE A 314 -37.56 -2.42 16.95
CA ILE A 314 -37.47 -3.78 16.42
C ILE A 314 -37.46 -4.80 17.56
N ILE A 315 -38.16 -5.91 17.34
CA ILE A 315 -38.29 -7.05 18.26
C ILE A 315 -38.09 -8.34 17.46
N PRO A 316 -37.38 -9.37 17.96
CA PRO A 316 -37.30 -10.65 17.29
C PRO A 316 -38.68 -11.33 17.20
N VAL A 317 -39.04 -11.87 16.04
CA VAL A 317 -40.31 -12.62 15.87
C VAL A 317 -40.38 -13.76 16.89
N GLY A 318 -41.56 -13.96 17.49
CA GLY A 318 -41.82 -15.09 18.39
C GLY A 318 -41.15 -15.00 19.77
N SER A 319 -40.63 -13.83 20.17
CA SER A 319 -39.95 -13.68 21.46
C SER A 319 -40.42 -12.46 22.27
N LYS A 320 -40.53 -12.62 23.60
CA LYS A 320 -40.82 -11.51 24.56
C LYS A 320 -39.54 -10.71 24.92
N ILE A 321 -38.65 -10.51 23.96
CA ILE A 321 -37.30 -9.93 24.16
C ILE A 321 -37.33 -8.39 24.19
N THR A 322 -36.23 -7.82 24.69
CA THR A 322 -35.92 -6.38 24.74
C THR A 322 -36.12 -5.72 23.36
N ALA A 323 -37.01 -4.74 23.29
CA ALA A 323 -37.21 -3.91 22.11
C ALA A 323 -36.01 -2.95 21.94
N ILE A 324 -35.57 -2.74 20.70
CA ILE A 324 -34.41 -1.88 20.38
C ILE A 324 -34.82 -0.88 19.31
N LYS A 325 -34.37 0.38 19.41
CA LYS A 325 -34.62 1.39 18.37
C LYS A 325 -34.12 0.90 17.01
N GLN A 326 -34.93 1.01 15.95
CA GLN A 326 -34.51 0.62 14.60
C GLN A 326 -33.41 1.56 14.06
N PHE A 327 -33.66 2.85 14.15
CA PHE A 327 -32.82 3.90 13.58
C PHE A 327 -31.94 4.50 14.66
N ILE A 328 -30.62 4.29 14.55
CA ILE A 328 -29.65 4.76 15.53
C ILE A 328 -28.94 5.99 14.96
N PRO A 329 -29.11 7.19 15.56
CA PRO A 329 -28.37 8.37 15.14
C PRO A 329 -26.86 8.16 15.27
N VAL A 330 -26.11 8.56 14.24
CA VAL A 330 -24.64 8.56 14.28
C VAL A 330 -24.18 9.88 14.89
N ASP A 331 -24.33 9.97 16.21
CA ASP A 331 -23.98 11.13 17.03
C ASP A 331 -22.78 10.85 17.95
N LYS A 332 -22.48 11.81 18.85
CA LYS A 332 -21.37 11.67 19.79
C LYS A 332 -21.56 10.50 20.76
N ASN A 333 -22.80 10.23 21.20
CA ASN A 333 -23.09 9.17 22.16
C ASN A 333 -22.90 7.79 21.53
N PHE A 334 -23.40 7.61 20.31
CA PHE A 334 -23.13 6.40 19.52
C PHE A 334 -21.62 6.21 19.29
N CYS A 335 -20.90 7.27 18.92
CA CYS A 335 -19.46 7.21 18.65
C CYS A 335 -18.62 6.89 19.89
N LYS A 336 -18.97 7.44 21.07
CA LYS A 336 -18.35 7.06 22.35
C LYS A 336 -18.52 5.57 22.63
N LEU A 337 -19.74 5.08 22.50
CA LEU A 337 -20.08 3.68 22.75
C LEU A 337 -19.33 2.73 21.81
N VAL A 338 -19.21 3.11 20.53
CA VAL A 338 -18.37 2.39 19.55
C VAL A 338 -16.91 2.33 20.03
N GLY A 339 -16.35 3.45 20.48
CA GLY A 339 -14.99 3.48 21.01
C GLY A 339 -14.79 2.55 22.21
N TYR A 340 -15.70 2.59 23.19
CA TYR A 340 -15.68 1.68 24.34
C TYR A 340 -15.83 0.21 23.91
N TYR A 341 -16.66 -0.08 22.91
CA TYR A 341 -16.83 -1.45 22.45
C TYR A 341 -15.58 -1.98 21.77
N LEU A 342 -14.89 -1.15 20.98
CA LEU A 342 -13.68 -1.55 20.28
C LEU A 342 -12.54 -1.87 21.23
N SER A 343 -12.47 -1.22 22.40
CA SER A 343 -11.51 -1.58 23.45
C SER A 343 -12.02 -2.70 24.34
N GLU A 344 -13.03 -2.40 25.15
CA GLU A 344 -13.47 -3.24 26.28
C GLU A 344 -14.64 -4.16 25.95
N GLY A 345 -15.30 -3.91 24.82
CA GLY A 345 -16.48 -4.64 24.41
C GLY A 345 -16.18 -6.02 23.83
N TYR A 346 -17.11 -6.94 24.01
CA TYR A 346 -17.08 -8.23 23.33
C TYR A 346 -18.50 -8.73 23.08
N THR A 347 -18.62 -9.70 22.18
CA THR A 347 -19.84 -10.50 22.02
C THR A 347 -19.53 -11.95 22.36
N ASN A 348 -20.54 -12.68 22.85
CA ASN A 348 -20.45 -14.13 22.95
C ASN A 348 -21.69 -14.76 22.32
N GLY A 349 -21.59 -16.03 21.89
CA GLY A 349 -22.64 -16.73 21.14
C GLY A 349 -23.95 -17.03 21.90
N ARG A 350 -24.28 -16.27 22.95
CA ARG A 350 -25.49 -16.40 23.77
C ARG A 350 -26.26 -15.06 23.84
N ASP A 351 -26.38 -14.39 22.70
CA ASP A 351 -27.08 -13.10 22.59
C ASP A 351 -26.53 -12.01 23.52
N LEU A 352 -25.24 -12.08 23.87
CA LEU A 352 -24.62 -11.22 24.85
C LEU A 352 -23.70 -10.18 24.21
N ILE A 353 -23.81 -8.97 24.72
CA ILE A 353 -22.86 -7.88 24.53
C ILE A 353 -22.29 -7.58 25.92
N GLY A 354 -20.99 -7.77 26.05
CA GLY A 354 -20.26 -7.56 27.30
C GLY A 354 -19.31 -6.37 27.18
N PHE A 355 -19.07 -5.68 28.29
CA PHE A 355 -17.95 -4.76 28.45
C PHE A 355 -17.20 -5.11 29.71
N ALA A 356 -15.87 -5.15 29.67
CA ALA A 356 -15.03 -5.44 30.83
C ALA A 356 -14.22 -4.20 31.22
N PHE A 357 -14.34 -3.74 32.47
CA PHE A 357 -13.59 -2.60 32.98
C PHE A 357 -12.86 -2.97 34.28
N SER A 358 -11.92 -2.14 34.72
CA SER A 358 -11.43 -2.20 36.09
C SER A 358 -12.52 -1.75 37.07
N ALA A 359 -12.60 -2.36 38.25
CA ALA A 359 -13.53 -1.95 39.31
C ALA A 359 -13.30 -0.51 39.80
N LYS A 360 -12.11 0.05 39.53
CA LYS A 360 -11.78 1.45 39.84
C LYS A 360 -12.36 2.44 38.83
N GLU A 361 -12.81 1.97 37.67
CA GLU A 361 -13.28 2.79 36.55
C GLU A 361 -14.80 2.92 36.54
N THR A 362 -15.39 3.19 37.71
CA THR A 362 -16.84 3.23 37.92
C THR A 362 -17.55 4.25 37.02
N HIS A 363 -16.89 5.35 36.66
CA HIS A 363 -17.45 6.33 35.73
C HIS A 363 -17.70 5.74 34.33
N TYR A 364 -16.78 4.94 33.78
CA TYR A 364 -16.97 4.31 32.48
C TYR A 364 -18.06 3.25 32.53
N VAL A 365 -18.15 2.50 33.62
CA VAL A 365 -19.23 1.54 33.85
C VAL A 365 -20.59 2.24 33.75
N ASN A 366 -20.77 3.32 34.50
CA ASN A 366 -22.02 4.08 34.50
C ASN A 366 -22.29 4.72 33.12
N GLU A 367 -21.27 5.27 32.47
CA GLU A 367 -21.42 5.89 31.14
C GLU A 367 -21.88 4.86 30.10
N VAL A 368 -21.33 3.64 30.08
CA VAL A 368 -21.78 2.59 29.13
C VAL A 368 -23.24 2.20 29.36
N ILE A 369 -23.67 2.06 30.61
CA ILE A 369 -25.08 1.73 30.94
C ILE A 369 -26.02 2.81 30.42
N VAL A 370 -25.69 4.09 30.67
CA VAL A 370 -26.46 5.23 30.16
C VAL A 370 -26.48 5.26 28.64
N LEU A 371 -25.31 5.10 28.00
CA LEU A 371 -25.20 5.11 26.54
C LEU A 371 -26.01 3.99 25.90
N MET A 372 -26.02 2.77 26.46
CA MET A 372 -26.83 1.66 25.94
C MET A 372 -28.32 1.99 25.95
N LYS A 373 -28.81 2.67 27.00
CA LYS A 373 -30.19 3.14 27.07
C LYS A 373 -30.46 4.27 26.06
N GLU A 374 -29.63 5.31 26.04
CA GLU A 374 -29.85 6.48 25.18
C GLU A 374 -29.76 6.14 23.69
N VAL A 375 -28.71 5.43 23.29
CA VAL A 375 -28.40 5.09 21.90
C VAL A 375 -29.39 4.05 21.37
N PHE A 376 -29.58 2.94 22.08
CA PHE A 376 -30.36 1.80 21.57
C PHE A 376 -31.78 1.71 22.12
N GLY A 377 -32.15 2.51 23.12
CA GLY A 377 -33.40 2.31 23.85
C GLY A 377 -33.40 1.00 24.66
N PHE A 378 -32.23 0.55 25.11
CA PHE A 378 -32.14 -0.67 25.92
C PHE A 378 -32.65 -0.39 27.34
N ASP A 379 -33.92 -0.72 27.60
CA ASP A 379 -34.60 -0.38 28.85
C ASP A 379 -34.48 -1.43 29.97
N LYS A 380 -33.68 -2.48 29.78
CA LYS A 380 -33.42 -3.48 30.82
C LYS A 380 -32.15 -3.13 31.61
N GLU A 381 -32.16 -3.44 32.89
CA GLU A 381 -30.95 -3.37 33.71
C GLU A 381 -29.92 -4.43 33.27
N PRO A 382 -28.65 -4.05 33.04
CA PRO A 382 -27.62 -5.02 32.71
C PRO A 382 -27.22 -5.85 33.92
N LYS A 383 -26.74 -7.06 33.68
CA LYS A 383 -26.15 -7.87 34.75
C LYS A 383 -24.72 -7.43 34.99
N LEU A 384 -24.39 -7.04 36.22
CA LEU A 384 -23.03 -6.75 36.64
C LEU A 384 -22.38 -7.99 37.26
N LYS A 385 -21.16 -8.31 36.84
CA LYS A 385 -20.37 -9.41 37.39
C LYS A 385 -19.01 -8.89 37.83
N ILE A 386 -18.73 -9.01 39.13
CA ILE A 386 -17.45 -8.59 39.72
C ILE A 386 -16.53 -9.82 39.73
N ASN A 387 -15.37 -9.69 39.10
CA ASN A 387 -14.35 -10.73 39.06
C ASN A 387 -13.42 -10.61 40.28
N LYS A 388 -12.93 -11.76 40.78
CA LYS A 388 -11.98 -11.80 41.92
C LYS A 388 -10.69 -11.02 41.67
N SER A 389 -10.32 -10.82 40.40
CA SER A 389 -9.17 -10.04 39.94
C SER A 389 -9.40 -8.52 39.99
N GLY A 390 -10.56 -8.04 40.45
CA GLY A 390 -10.87 -6.61 40.54
C GLY A 390 -11.40 -6.00 39.23
N GLY A 391 -11.88 -6.83 38.29
CA GLY A 391 -12.59 -6.38 37.09
C GLY A 391 -14.11 -6.41 37.27
N VAL A 392 -14.82 -5.59 36.52
CA VAL A 392 -16.29 -5.55 36.45
C VAL A 392 -16.72 -5.79 35.01
N GLU A 393 -17.57 -6.78 34.80
CA GLU A 393 -18.22 -7.04 33.51
C GLU A 393 -19.66 -6.53 33.52
N ILE A 394 -20.03 -5.77 32.49
CA ILE A 394 -21.38 -5.28 32.25
C ILE A 394 -21.99 -6.11 31.13
N LEU A 395 -23.06 -6.83 31.42
CA LEU A 395 -23.62 -7.84 30.53
C LEU A 395 -25.02 -7.45 30.05
N PHE A 396 -25.15 -7.16 28.76
CA PHE A 396 -26.40 -6.81 28.08
C PHE A 396 -26.89 -7.97 27.21
N TYR A 397 -28.05 -8.54 27.54
CA TYR A 397 -28.64 -9.64 26.78
C TYR A 397 -29.65 -9.12 25.74
N SER A 398 -29.29 -9.21 24.46
CA SER A 398 -30.15 -8.89 23.32
C SER A 398 -29.65 -9.54 22.04
N LYS A 399 -30.48 -10.40 21.46
CA LYS A 399 -30.19 -11.04 20.17
C LYS A 399 -30.01 -10.04 19.04
N ILE A 400 -30.80 -8.96 19.05
CA ILE A 400 -30.72 -7.86 18.08
C ILE A 400 -29.37 -7.17 18.16
N LEU A 401 -28.96 -6.76 19.36
CA LEU A 401 -27.70 -6.04 19.53
C LEU A 401 -26.50 -6.97 19.32
N TYR A 402 -26.61 -8.25 19.69
CA TYR A 402 -25.58 -9.24 19.44
C TYR A 402 -25.28 -9.33 17.94
N GLU A 403 -26.33 -9.53 17.12
CA GLU A 403 -26.19 -9.59 15.67
C GLU A 403 -25.74 -8.25 15.08
N ALA A 404 -26.26 -7.12 15.55
CA ALA A 404 -25.85 -5.80 15.07
C ALA A 404 -24.36 -5.54 15.33
N PHE A 405 -23.88 -5.76 16.55
CA PHE A 405 -22.47 -5.54 16.91
C PHE A 405 -21.55 -6.51 16.20
N ARG A 406 -21.95 -7.78 16.06
CA ARG A 406 -21.22 -8.79 15.28
C ARG A 406 -21.02 -8.34 13.83
N ASN A 407 -22.06 -7.81 13.18
CA ASN A 407 -22.00 -7.41 11.78
C ASN A 407 -21.35 -6.04 11.56
N LEU A 408 -21.38 -5.14 12.56
CA LEU A 408 -20.79 -3.81 12.46
C LEU A 408 -19.31 -3.77 12.82
N PHE A 409 -18.90 -4.51 13.86
CA PHE A 409 -17.61 -4.29 14.51
C PHE A 409 -16.61 -5.44 14.38
N TYR A 410 -16.92 -6.43 13.54
CA TYR A 410 -15.98 -7.49 13.18
C TYR A 410 -15.91 -7.62 11.65
N TYR A 411 -14.70 -7.74 11.11
CA TYR A 411 -14.53 -7.98 9.67
C TYR A 411 -14.66 -9.48 9.31
N SER A 412 -14.53 -10.37 10.29
CA SER A 412 -14.76 -11.81 10.14
C SER A 412 -16.08 -12.19 10.79
N LYS A 413 -16.90 -12.95 10.08
CA LYS A 413 -18.18 -13.47 10.61
C LYS A 413 -18.00 -14.76 11.40
N ASP A 414 -16.98 -15.55 11.06
CA ASP A 414 -16.72 -16.86 11.64
C ASP A 414 -15.98 -16.75 12.97
N ILE A 415 -15.15 -15.72 13.12
CA ILE A 415 -14.32 -15.50 14.30
C ILE A 415 -14.66 -14.14 14.89
N GLN A 416 -15.17 -14.13 16.12
CA GLN A 416 -15.53 -12.93 16.87
C GLN A 416 -14.61 -12.79 18.08
N ASN A 417 -13.44 -12.22 17.86
CA ASN A 417 -12.48 -11.92 18.93
C ASN A 417 -11.75 -10.59 18.68
N ALA A 418 -10.90 -10.20 19.63
CA ALA A 418 -10.15 -8.94 19.57
C ALA A 418 -9.34 -8.76 18.26
N SER A 419 -8.82 -9.84 17.65
CA SER A 419 -8.02 -9.78 16.41
C SER A 419 -8.86 -9.48 15.16
N THR A 420 -10.16 -9.69 15.26
CA THR A 420 -11.13 -9.49 14.18
C THR A 420 -11.95 -8.20 14.33
N LYS A 421 -11.77 -7.46 15.43
CA LYS A 421 -12.44 -6.18 15.65
C LYS A 421 -12.10 -5.20 14.52
N ALA A 422 -13.07 -4.43 14.07
CA ALA A 422 -12.91 -3.40 13.05
C ALA A 422 -14.02 -2.36 13.16
N LEU A 423 -13.80 -1.20 12.56
CA LEU A 423 -14.84 -0.24 12.26
C LEU A 423 -15.49 -0.56 10.89
N PRO A 424 -16.77 -0.22 10.70
CA PRO A 424 -17.33 -0.20 9.36
C PRO A 424 -16.68 0.92 8.53
N VAL A 425 -16.55 0.71 7.21
CA VAL A 425 -15.85 1.64 6.29
C VAL A 425 -16.39 3.07 6.39
N TRP A 426 -17.70 3.23 6.51
CA TRP A 426 -18.34 4.55 6.61
C TRP A 426 -17.91 5.32 7.88
N ALA A 427 -17.53 4.65 8.97
CA ALA A 427 -17.07 5.32 10.18
C ALA A 427 -15.74 6.08 9.95
N LEU A 428 -14.93 5.62 8.99
CA LEU A 428 -13.68 6.28 8.60
C LEU A 428 -13.90 7.60 7.87
N GLY A 429 -15.12 7.88 7.42
CA GLY A 429 -15.50 9.14 6.78
C GLY A 429 -16.35 10.08 7.62
N LEU A 430 -16.61 9.78 8.90
CA LEU A 430 -17.35 10.68 9.77
C LEU A 430 -16.64 12.02 9.97
N SER A 431 -17.39 13.02 10.44
CA SER A 431 -16.80 14.31 10.83
C SER A 431 -15.72 14.13 11.89
N HIS A 432 -14.78 15.07 11.96
CA HIS A 432 -13.66 14.99 12.89
C HIS A 432 -14.14 14.87 14.35
N ASP A 433 -15.16 15.62 14.75
CA ASP A 433 -15.70 15.58 16.11
C ASP A 433 -16.20 14.19 16.51
N LEU A 434 -16.88 13.48 15.59
CA LEU A 434 -17.37 12.14 15.84
C LEU A 434 -16.23 11.12 15.90
N GLN A 435 -15.23 11.26 15.02
CA GLN A 435 -14.05 10.40 15.03
C GLN A 435 -13.19 10.59 16.29
N VAL A 436 -13.15 11.81 16.83
CA VAL A 436 -12.49 12.09 18.11
C VAL A 436 -13.13 11.29 19.23
N GLU A 437 -14.46 11.21 19.30
CA GLU A 437 -15.13 10.42 20.34
C GLU A 437 -14.82 8.92 20.23
N ILE A 438 -14.87 8.36 19.01
CA ILE A 438 -14.48 6.95 18.76
C ILE A 438 -13.05 6.70 19.24
N PHE A 439 -12.10 7.53 18.77
CA PHE A 439 -10.68 7.35 19.08
C PHE A 439 -10.41 7.53 20.58
N ARG A 440 -11.00 8.56 21.21
CA ARG A 440 -10.79 8.87 22.61
C ARG A 440 -11.28 7.74 23.53
N CYS A 441 -12.47 7.20 23.28
CA CYS A 441 -12.99 6.10 24.09
C CYS A 441 -12.20 4.81 23.87
N TRP A 442 -11.82 4.50 22.63
CA TRP A 442 -10.93 3.36 22.35
C TRP A 442 -9.58 3.51 23.05
N TRP A 443 -8.98 4.71 23.01
CA TRP A 443 -7.72 5.00 23.68
C TRP A 443 -7.82 4.92 25.20
N ARG A 444 -8.95 5.30 25.80
CA ARG A 444 -9.15 5.24 27.26
C ARG A 444 -9.15 3.82 27.80
N GLY A 445 -9.70 2.86 27.05
CA GLY A 445 -9.67 1.46 27.45
C GLY A 445 -8.32 0.80 27.16
N ASP A 446 -7.95 0.72 25.88
CA ASP A 446 -6.80 -0.06 25.45
C ASP A 446 -5.46 0.68 25.50
N ALA A 447 -5.44 1.98 25.83
CA ALA A 447 -4.25 2.85 25.70
C ALA A 447 -3.58 2.79 24.31
N GLY A 448 -4.38 2.53 23.26
CA GLY A 448 -3.92 2.43 21.88
C GLY A 448 -3.35 1.07 21.46
N TYR A 449 -3.44 0.05 22.31
CA TYR A 449 -3.07 -1.32 21.96
C TYR A 449 -4.21 -2.04 21.24
N THR A 450 -3.90 -2.86 20.25
CA THR A 450 -4.87 -3.79 19.68
C THR A 450 -4.14 -4.92 18.96
N VAL A 451 -4.72 -6.12 19.03
CA VAL A 451 -4.27 -7.28 18.25
C VAL A 451 -4.92 -7.32 16.85
N SER A 452 -5.92 -6.48 16.58
CA SER A 452 -6.51 -6.36 15.25
C SER A 452 -5.68 -5.44 14.36
N ARG A 453 -5.04 -6.01 13.35
CA ARG A 453 -4.29 -5.25 12.33
C ARG A 453 -5.20 -4.32 11.53
N MET A 454 -6.46 -4.71 11.32
CA MET A 454 -7.48 -3.87 10.67
C MET A 454 -7.78 -2.65 11.51
N LEU A 455 -8.12 -2.85 12.78
CA LEU A 455 -8.46 -1.78 13.71
C LEU A 455 -7.29 -0.81 13.90
N LEU A 456 -6.07 -1.33 14.07
CA LEU A 456 -4.86 -0.50 14.16
C LEU A 456 -4.71 0.42 12.93
N ASN A 457 -4.91 -0.13 11.73
CA ASN A 457 -4.83 0.66 10.50
C ASN A 457 -5.97 1.70 10.41
N GLN A 458 -7.17 1.37 10.88
CA GLN A 458 -8.32 2.28 10.91
C GLN A 458 -8.10 3.43 11.89
N MET A 459 -7.59 3.15 13.10
CA MET A 459 -7.22 4.17 14.08
C MET A 459 -6.09 5.06 13.55
N LYS A 460 -5.12 4.49 12.81
CA LYS A 460 -4.14 5.29 12.07
C LYS A 460 -4.82 6.24 11.08
N MET A 461 -5.77 5.76 10.29
CA MET A 461 -6.45 6.60 9.30
C MET A 461 -7.21 7.75 9.97
N ILE A 462 -7.88 7.48 11.10
CA ILE A 462 -8.55 8.51 11.93
C ILE A 462 -7.54 9.55 12.42
N LEU A 463 -6.43 9.13 13.03
CA LEU A 463 -5.41 10.06 13.53
C LEU A 463 -4.81 10.93 12.42
N LEU A 464 -4.52 10.35 11.25
CA LEU A 464 -4.01 11.10 10.10
C LEU A 464 -5.03 12.11 9.55
N ARG A 465 -6.34 11.83 9.63
CA ARG A 465 -7.41 12.82 9.32
C ARG A 465 -7.39 13.98 10.31
N LEU A 466 -7.21 13.66 11.60
CA LEU A 466 -7.08 14.62 12.70
C LEU A 466 -5.72 15.36 12.73
N ILE A 467 -4.85 15.13 11.73
CA ILE A 467 -3.52 15.76 11.63
C ILE A 467 -2.59 15.34 12.78
N ILE A 468 -2.86 14.19 13.39
CA ILE A 468 -2.01 13.58 14.41
C ILE A 468 -1.12 12.55 13.73
N ILE A 469 0.20 12.73 13.87
CA ILE A 469 1.20 11.78 13.37
C ILE A 469 1.69 10.96 14.56
N GLN A 470 1.22 9.74 14.65
CA GLN A 470 1.53 8.79 15.71
C GLN A 470 2.68 7.87 15.33
N ASN A 471 3.35 7.30 16.33
CA ASN A 471 4.24 6.17 16.12
C ASN A 471 3.49 4.85 16.33
N MET A 472 3.70 3.87 15.45
CA MET A 472 3.07 2.55 15.56
C MET A 472 4.13 1.48 15.51
N PHE A 473 4.06 0.51 16.42
CA PHE A 473 5.00 -0.60 16.51
C PHE A 473 4.24 -1.91 16.64
N LEU A 474 4.81 -2.99 16.10
CA LEU A 474 4.39 -4.34 16.44
C LEU A 474 5.21 -4.76 17.65
N LYS A 475 4.54 -5.04 18.77
CA LYS A 475 5.15 -5.72 19.90
C LYS A 475 5.11 -7.21 19.57
N ILE A 476 6.24 -7.75 19.09
CA ILE A 476 6.43 -9.20 18.98
C ILE A 476 6.88 -9.61 20.37
N GLU A 477 6.06 -10.39 21.08
CA GLU A 477 6.53 -10.99 22.33
C GLU A 477 7.65 -12.00 22.00
N PRO A 478 8.75 -11.97 22.78
CA PRO A 478 9.95 -12.77 22.50
C PRO A 478 9.70 -14.27 22.51
#